data_AF-A0A4U6JKY2-F1
#
_entry.id   AF-A0A4U6JKY2-F1
#
_cell.length_a   1.000
_cell.length_b   1.000
_cell.length_c   1.000
_cell.angle_alpha   90.00
_cell.angle_beta   90.00
_cell.angle_gamma   90.00
#
_symmetry.space_group_name_H-M   'P 1'
#
loop_
_entity.id
_entity.type
_entity.pdbx_description
1 polymer ?
#
loop_
_entity_poly.entity_id
_entity_poly.type
_entity_poly.pdbx_seq_one_letter_code
_entity_poly.pdbx_strand_id
1 'polypeptide(L)' 'EEVDIIEVGTILCVAEGVRAVRDLKALYPHKIVLADAKIADAGKILSRMCFEANADWITVICCADINTT' A
#
# COMPACT_ATOMS: atom_id res chain seq x y z
N GLU A 1 16.05 -9.30 11.33
CA GLU A 1 16.81 -8.26 10.60
C GLU A 1 17.01 -8.58 9.12
N GLU A 2 16.52 -9.71 8.60
CA GLU A 2 16.77 -10.13 7.21
C GLU A 2 15.85 -9.50 6.15
N VAL A 3 14.76 -8.84 6.56
CA VAL A 3 13.75 -8.27 5.66
C VAL A 3 13.67 -6.76 5.85
N ASP A 4 13.78 -6.01 4.75
CA ASP A 4 13.75 -4.55 4.75
C ASP A 4 12.35 -3.97 4.50
N ILE A 5 11.56 -4.66 3.67
CA ILE A 5 10.23 -4.22 3.22
C ILE A 5 9.21 -5.31 3.53
N ILE A 6 8.09 -4.90 4.13
CA ILE A 6 6.92 -5.74 4.36
C ILE A 6 5.87 -5.36 3.33
N GLU A 7 5.52 -6.30 2.45
CA GLU A 7 4.46 -6.11 1.47
C GLU A 7 3.10 -6.55 2.03
N VAL A 8 2.11 -5.66 1.92
CA VAL A 8 0.69 -5.99 2.08
C VAL A 8 0.16 -6.40 0.71
N GLY A 9 0.19 -7.70 0.44
CA GLY A 9 -0.15 -8.24 -0.87
C GLY A 9 -1.59 -7.93 -1.28
N THR A 10 -1.85 -7.88 -2.59
CA THR A 10 -3.14 -7.47 -3.16
C THR A 10 -4.34 -8.20 -2.55
N ILE A 11 -4.27 -9.52 -2.34
CA ILE A 11 -5.39 -10.30 -1.76
C ILE A 11 -5.75 -9.81 -0.35
N LEU A 12 -4.73 -9.50 0.47
CA LEU A 12 -4.94 -8.99 1.83
C LEU A 12 -5.50 -7.57 1.81
N CYS A 13 -5.01 -6.72 0.90
CA CYS A 13 -5.59 -5.39 0.66
C CYS A 13 -7.06 -5.47 0.23
N VAL A 14 -7.45 -6.46 -0.58
CA VAL A 14 -8.85 -6.65 -1.00
C VAL A 14 -9.71 -7.17 0.15
N ALA A 15 -9.21 -8.12 0.93
CA ALA A 15 -9.96 -8.74 2.03
C ALA A 15 -10.18 -7.77 3.19
N GLU A 16 -9.15 -6.98 3.54
CA GLU A 16 -9.13 -6.20 4.78
C GLU A 16 -9.01 -4.69 4.58
N GLY A 17 -8.87 -4.24 3.33
CA GLY A 17 -8.61 -2.85 3.00
C GLY A 17 -7.30 -2.36 3.62
N VAL A 18 -7.25 -1.06 3.90
CA VAL A 18 -6.08 -0.40 4.49
C VAL A 18 -5.88 -0.72 5.98
N ARG A 19 -6.76 -1.53 6.60
CA ARG A 19 -6.60 -1.96 7.99
C ARG A 19 -5.34 -2.81 8.15
N ALA A 20 -5.09 -3.72 7.22
CA ALA A 20 -3.89 -4.56 7.22
C ALA A 20 -2.59 -3.73 7.17
N VAL A 21 -2.58 -2.65 6.40
CA VAL A 21 -1.45 -1.70 6.35
C VAL A 21 -1.24 -1.06 7.71
N ARG A 22 -2.31 -0.54 8.33
CA ARG A 22 -2.25 0.13 9.63
C ARG A 22 -1.72 -0.80 10.72
N ASP A 23 -2.21 -2.04 10.75
CA ASP A 23 -1.82 -3.04 11.75
C ASP A 23 -0.35 -3.44 11.57
N LEU A 24 0.10 -3.68 10.33
CA LEU A 24 1.49 -4.01 10.04
C LEU A 24 2.44 -2.85 10.35
N LYS A 25 2.06 -1.61 10.03
CA LYS A 25 2.88 -0.45 10.38
C LYS A 25 2.96 -0.23 11.89
N ALA A 26 1.89 -0.50 12.64
CA ALA A 26 1.91 -0.43 14.10
C ALA A 26 2.81 -1.51 14.72
N LEU A 27 2.82 -2.72 14.17
CA LEU A 27 3.69 -3.82 14.63
C LEU A 27 5.16 -3.61 14.26
N TYR A 28 5.43 -3.00 13.11
CA TYR A 28 6.78 -2.83 12.56
C TYR A 28 7.04 -1.37 12.15
N PRO A 29 7.03 -0.41 13.11
CA PRO A 29 7.08 1.02 12.79
C PRO A 29 8.35 1.45 12.05
N HIS A 30 9.46 0.72 12.23
CA HIS A 30 10.75 1.00 11.62
C HIS A 30 10.96 0.34 10.25
N LYS A 31 10.01 -0.49 9.79
CA LYS A 31 10.09 -1.14 8.48
C LYS A 31 9.31 -0.34 7.45
N ILE A 32 9.74 -0.46 6.20
CA ILE A 32 8.96 0.01 5.06
C ILE A 32 7.78 -0.94 4.90
N VAL A 33 6.56 -0.40 4.91
CA VAL A 33 5.33 -1.11 4.61
C VAL A 33 4.87 -0.68 3.22
N LEU A 34 4.92 -1.61 2.27
CA LEU A 34 4.46 -1.44 0.89
C LEU A 34 3.02 -1.95 0.78
N ALA A 35 2.08 -1.08 0.42
CA ALA A 35 0.74 -1.51 0.05
C ALA A 35 0.71 -1.88 -1.44
N ASP A 36 0.62 -3.18 -1.75
CA ASP A 36 0.54 -3.68 -3.13
C ASP A 36 -0.89 -3.59 -3.67
N ALA A 37 -1.37 -2.35 -3.76
CA ALA A 37 -2.73 -1.99 -4.17
C ALA A 37 -2.96 -2.08 -5.69
N LYS A 38 -1.90 -2.17 -6.49
CA LYS A 38 -1.95 -2.22 -7.97
C LYS A 38 -2.90 -1.18 -8.55
N ILE A 39 -2.75 0.06 -8.10
CA ILE A 39 -3.65 1.17 -8.47
C ILE A 39 -3.68 1.30 -9.99
N ALA A 40 -4.87 1.19 -10.56
CA ALA A 40 -5.11 1.32 -12.01
C ALA A 40 -5.92 2.57 -12.36
N ASP A 41 -6.73 3.06 -11.43
CA ASP A 41 -7.58 4.25 -11.53
C ASP A 41 -7.75 4.85 -10.12
N ALA A 42 -8.36 6.03 -10.02
CA ALA A 42 -8.63 6.76 -8.78
C ALA A 42 -7.36 7.00 -7.94
N GLY A 43 -6.24 7.24 -8.62
CA GLY A 43 -4.91 7.28 -8.00
C GLY A 43 -4.78 8.19 -6.79
N LYS A 44 -5.30 9.42 -6.86
CA LYS A 44 -5.33 10.35 -5.72
C LYS A 44 -6.10 9.81 -4.50
N ILE A 45 -7.20 9.10 -4.72
CA ILE A 45 -8.05 8.59 -3.64
C ILE A 45 -7.39 7.36 -3.01
N LEU A 46 -7.00 6.39 -3.83
CA LEU A 46 -6.44 5.13 -3.37
C LEU A 46 -5.07 5.31 -2.71
N SER A 47 -4.19 6.15 -3.28
CA SER A 47 -2.90 6.49 -2.68
C SER A 47 -3.07 7.18 -1.34
N ARG A 48 -3.97 8.18 -1.26
CA ARG A 48 -4.29 8.89 -0.02
C ARG A 48 -4.77 7.92 1.06
N MET A 49 -5.69 7.01 0.74
CA MET A 49 -6.16 6.00 1.71
C MET A 49 -5.01 5.12 2.26
N CYS A 50 -4.08 4.72 1.40
CA CYS A 50 -2.92 3.92 1.82
C CYS A 50 -1.94 4.73 2.69
N PHE A 51 -1.63 5.97 2.29
CA PHE A 51 -0.74 6.85 3.05
C PHE A 51 -1.34 7.30 4.39
N GLU A 52 -2.65 7.57 4.47
CA GLU A 52 -3.35 7.83 5.74
C GLU A 52 -3.41 6.60 6.65
N ALA A 53 -3.22 5.40 6.10
CA ALA A 53 -3.01 4.16 6.86
C ALA A 53 -1.55 3.91 7.24
N ASN A 54 -0.64 4.84 6.92
CA ASN A 54 0.81 4.78 7.15
C ASN A 54 1.56 3.76 6.29
N ALA A 55 1.08 3.45 5.08
CA ALA A 55 1.95 2.84 4.07
C ALA A 55 3.11 3.80 3.77
N ASP A 56 4.31 3.27 3.63
CA ASP A 56 5.45 4.06 3.15
C ASP A 56 5.40 4.13 1.62
N TRP A 57 5.11 3.00 0.96
CA TRP A 57 5.03 2.88 -0.50
C TRP A 57 3.71 2.26 -0.97
N ILE A 58 3.38 2.51 -2.23
CA ILE A 58 2.25 1.91 -2.94
C ILE A 58 2.70 1.38 -4.31
N THR A 59 1.97 0.42 -4.87
CA THR A 59 2.14 -0.01 -6.27
C THR A 59 1.08 0.60 -7.19
N VAL A 60 1.50 1.02 -8.38
CA VAL A 60 0.65 1.46 -9.49
C VAL A 60 0.89 0.49 -10.65
N ILE A 61 -0.17 0.05 -11.33
CA ILE A 61 0.00 -0.87 -12.47
C ILE A 61 0.62 -0.15 -13.66
N CYS A 62 1.49 -0.84 -14.41
CA CYS A 62 2.19 -0.26 -15.56
C CYS A 62 1.25 0.28 -16.66
N CYS A 63 0.02 -0.26 -16.75
CA CYS A 63 -1.00 0.16 -17.73
C CYS A 63 -1.90 1.31 -17.22
N ALA A 64 -1.63 1.88 -16.04
CA ALA A 64 -2.41 3.00 -15.53
C ALA A 64 -2.24 4.24 -16.43
N ASP A 65 -3.28 5.06 -16.53
CA ASP A 65 -3.19 6.34 -17.23
C ASP A 65 -2.17 7.25 -16.53
N ILE A 66 -1.50 8.15 -17.27
CA ILE A 66 -0.50 9.07 -16.73
C ILE A 66 -1.04 9.95 -15.60
N ASN A 67 -2.35 10.22 -15.59
CA ASN A 67 -3.00 11.00 -14.54
C ASN A 67 -3.28 10.19 -13.26
N THR A 68 -2.94 8.90 -13.24
CA THR A 68 -3.14 8.01 -12.08
C THR A 68 -2.05 8.19 -11.02
N THR A 69 -0.84 8.64 -11.40
CA THR A 69 0.28 8.89 -10.47
C THR A 69 0.23 10.29 -9.86
#